data_AF-A0A6V7H0R7-F1
#
_entry.id   AF-A0A6V7H0R7-F1
#
_cell.length_a   1.000
_cell.length_b   1.000
_cell.length_c   1.000
_cell.angle_alpha   90.00
_cell.angle_beta   90.00
_cell.angle_gamma   90.00
#
_symmetry.space_group_name_H-M   'P 1'
#
loop_
_entity.id
_entity.type
_entity.pdbx_description
1 polymer ?
#
loop_
_entity_poly.entity_id
_entity_poly.type
_entity_poly.pdbx_seq_one_letter_code
_entity_poly.pdbx_strand_id
1 'polypeptide(L)'
;MTALQIPQHVVLNETVRMQCNFNLDKELLYSVKWYKDGHEFYRYVPRDVPMVQTFRVPGVNVNIHNSTEISVVLNNVNLTSSGRYRCEVSAEAPAFQTVSDHADMTVV
;
A
#
# COMPACT_ATOMS: atom_id res chain seq x y z
N MET A 1 -8.54 2.30 13.50
CA MET A 1 -7.35 1.40 13.64
C MET A 1 -6.99 0.83 12.27
N THR A 2 -5.72 0.45 12.06
CA THR A 2 -5.24 -0.23 10.84
C THR A 2 -4.69 -1.61 11.20
N ALA A 3 -4.93 -2.60 10.35
CA ALA A 3 -4.34 -3.92 10.42
C ALA A 3 -3.61 -4.20 9.09
N LEU A 4 -2.28 -4.18 9.14
CA LEU A 4 -1.41 -4.39 8.00
C LEU A 4 -0.96 -5.85 7.91
N GLN A 5 -1.04 -6.41 6.70
CA GLN A 5 -0.60 -7.77 6.40
C GLN A 5 0.34 -7.73 5.21
N ILE A 6 1.60 -8.10 5.46
CA ILE A 6 2.67 -8.18 4.47
C ILE A 6 3.40 -9.51 4.69
N PRO A 7 3.56 -10.34 3.65
CA PRO A 7 4.35 -11.56 3.77
C PRO A 7 5.81 -11.22 4.13
N GLN A 8 6.32 -11.82 5.20
CA GLN A 8 7.69 -11.56 5.68
C GLN A 8 8.75 -12.11 4.72
N HIS A 9 8.48 -13.28 4.12
CA HIS A 9 9.36 -13.95 3.17
C HIS A 9 8.60 -14.28 1.89
N VAL A 10 9.19 -13.95 0.74
CA VAL A 10 8.59 -14.14 -0.59
C VAL A 10 9.64 -14.69 -1.54
N VAL A 11 9.27 -15.60 -2.45
CA VAL A 11 10.22 -16.15 -3.41
C VAL A 11 10.43 -15.20 -4.60
N LEU A 12 11.65 -15.13 -5.12
CA LEU A 12 11.98 -14.39 -6.34
C LEU A 12 10.99 -14.68 -7.49
N ASN A 13 10.58 -13.62 -8.19
CA ASN A 13 9.62 -13.57 -9.31
C ASN A 13 8.16 -13.91 -8.96
N GLU A 14 7.81 -14.06 -7.68
CA GLU A 14 6.41 -14.26 -7.30
C GLU A 14 5.56 -12.98 -7.42
N THR A 15 4.24 -13.19 -7.34
CA THR A 15 3.25 -12.13 -7.16
C THR A 15 2.82 -12.07 -5.70
N VAL A 16 2.90 -10.89 -5.09
CA VAL A 16 2.58 -10.67 -3.67
C VAL A 16 1.35 -9.79 -3.57
N ARG A 17 0.44 -10.13 -2.64
CA ARG A 17 -0.63 -9.24 -2.20
C ARG A 17 -0.33 -8.76 -0.78
N MET A 18 -0.27 -7.46 -0.60
CA MET A 18 -0.22 -6.78 0.70
C MET A 18 -1.60 -6.21 1.01
N GLN A 19 -2.04 -6.28 2.26
CA GLN A 19 -3.36 -5.81 2.67
C GLN A 19 -3.25 -4.81 3.82
N CYS A 20 -4.03 -3.74 3.75
CA CYS A 20 -4.15 -2.72 4.77
C CYS A 20 -5.63 -2.55 5.07
N ASN A 21 -6.11 -3.28 6.06
CA ASN A 21 -7.48 -3.19 6.52
C ASN A 21 -7.59 -2.00 7.49
N PHE A 22 -8.61 -1.18 7.35
CA PHE A 22 -8.81 -0.03 8.22
C PHE A 22 -10.29 0.16 8.55
N ASN A 23 -10.54 0.71 9.73
CA ASN A 23 -11.85 1.20 10.14
C ASN A 23 -11.72 2.68 10.50
N LEU A 24 -12.53 3.52 9.83
CA LEU A 24 -12.59 4.97 10.00
C LEU A 24 -13.77 5.42 10.87
N ASP A 25 -14.45 4.50 11.57
CA ASP A 25 -15.51 4.81 12.54
C ASP A 25 -16.58 5.80 12.02
N LYS A 26 -17.01 5.59 10.77
CA LYS A 26 -17.99 6.37 9.98
C LYS A 26 -17.47 7.65 9.30
N GLU A 27 -16.18 7.94 9.40
CA GLU A 27 -15.55 9.00 8.60
C GLU A 27 -15.34 8.54 7.15
N LEU A 28 -15.29 9.52 6.24
CA LEU A 28 -15.04 9.27 4.82
C LEU A 28 -13.53 9.12 4.57
N LEU A 29 -13.18 8.19 3.70
CA LEU A 29 -11.81 8.00 3.25
C LEU A 29 -11.37 9.18 2.37
N TYR A 30 -10.29 9.86 2.76
CA TYR A 30 -9.62 10.84 1.91
C TYR A 30 -8.59 10.17 1.00
N SER A 31 -7.68 9.36 1.57
CA SER A 31 -6.65 8.68 0.78
C SER A 31 -6.07 7.44 1.46
N VAL A 32 -5.67 6.45 0.68
CA VAL A 32 -4.76 5.38 1.10
C VAL A 32 -3.46 5.50 0.32
N LYS A 33 -2.33 5.53 1.03
CA LYS A 33 -1.00 5.63 0.43
C LYS A 33 -0.13 4.49 0.90
N TRP A 34 0.68 3.97 -0.03
CA TRP A 34 1.67 2.94 0.25
C TRP A 34 3.07 3.44 -0.06
N TYR A 35 3.98 3.10 0.84
CA TYR A 35 5.37 3.48 0.80
C TYR A 35 6.26 2.25 0.89
N LYS A 36 7.37 2.24 0.14
CA LYS A 36 8.49 1.33 0.32
C LYS A 36 9.71 2.15 0.68
N ASP A 37 10.33 1.86 1.82
CA ASP A 37 11.53 2.55 2.32
C ASP A 37 11.36 4.09 2.30
N GLY A 38 10.18 4.56 2.72
CA GLY A 38 9.81 5.98 2.76
C GLY A 38 9.38 6.60 1.42
N HIS A 39 9.52 5.88 0.30
CA HIS A 39 9.14 6.36 -1.03
C HIS A 39 7.74 5.89 -1.38
N GLU A 40 6.86 6.83 -1.70
CA GLU A 40 5.50 6.52 -2.14
C GLU A 40 5.54 5.77 -3.47
N PHE A 41 4.73 4.73 -3.61
CA PHE A 41 4.63 3.96 -4.86
C PHE A 41 3.20 3.72 -5.33
N TYR A 42 2.21 3.84 -4.43
CA TYR A 42 0.79 3.69 -4.75
C TYR A 42 -0.06 4.64 -3.92
N ARG A 43 -1.04 5.26 -4.56
CA ARG A 43 -2.02 6.14 -3.94
C ARG A 43 -3.40 5.84 -4.48
N TYR A 44 -4.36 5.69 -3.57
CA TYR A 44 -5.78 5.62 -3.86
C TYR A 44 -6.47 6.84 -3.25
N VAL A 45 -7.17 7.63 -4.07
CA VAL A 45 -8.00 8.77 -3.65
C VAL A 45 -9.38 8.60 -4.30
N PRO A 46 -10.45 8.28 -3.55
CA PRO A 46 -11.76 7.98 -4.12
C PRO A 46 -12.35 9.10 -4.99
N ARG A 47 -11.99 10.36 -4.69
CA ARG A 47 -12.52 11.56 -5.35
C ARG A 47 -11.70 12.01 -6.57
N ASP A 48 -10.55 11.39 -6.83
CA ASP A 48 -9.70 11.76 -7.96
C ASP A 48 -10.06 10.98 -9.23
N VAL A 49 -9.72 11.55 -10.38
CA VAL A 49 -9.76 10.88 -11.69
C VAL A 49 -8.37 11.00 -12.34
N PRO A 50 -7.58 9.92 -12.41
CA PRO A 50 -7.88 8.56 -11.96
C PRO A 50 -7.82 8.40 -10.43
N MET A 51 -8.64 7.49 -9.89
CA MET A 51 -8.66 7.17 -8.45
C MET A 51 -7.35 6.58 -7.94
N VAL A 52 -6.59 5.93 -8.84
CA VAL A 52 -5.32 5.29 -8.54
C VAL A 52 -4.19 6.00 -9.25
N GLN A 53 -3.14 6.32 -8.50
CA GLN A 53 -1.88 6.87 -9.01
C GLN A 53 -0.73 5.97 -8.54
N THR A 54 0.27 5.77 -9.39
CA THR A 54 1.47 4.99 -9.07
C THR A 54 2.72 5.82 -9.30
N PHE A 55 3.74 5.57 -8.48
CA PHE A 55 5.02 6.26 -8.54
C PHE A 55 6.13 5.22 -8.63
N ARG A 56 7.16 5.52 -9.43
CA ARG A 56 8.24 4.56 -9.67
C ARG A 56 9.11 4.44 -8.42
N VAL A 57 9.21 3.23 -7.90
CA VAL A 57 10.18 2.84 -6.87
C VAL A 57 10.89 1.56 -7.34
N PRO A 58 12.24 1.48 -7.26
CA PRO A 58 12.97 0.28 -7.63
C PRO A 58 12.44 -0.97 -6.91
N GLY A 59 12.28 -2.07 -7.66
CA GLY A 59 11.74 -3.32 -7.12
C GLY A 59 10.23 -3.33 -6.90
N VAL A 60 9.51 -2.27 -7.25
CA VAL A 60 8.06 -2.20 -7.08
C VAL A 60 7.37 -2.19 -8.44
N ASN A 61 6.69 -3.29 -8.77
CA ASN A 61 5.91 -3.43 -9.99
C ASN A 61 4.44 -3.65 -9.63
N VAL A 62 3.70 -2.56 -9.50
CA VAL A 62 2.29 -2.59 -9.08
C VAL A 62 1.39 -3.15 -10.17
N ASN A 63 0.58 -4.13 -9.82
CA ASN A 63 -0.54 -4.60 -10.61
C ASN A 63 -1.78 -3.74 -10.30
N ILE A 64 -1.97 -2.66 -11.05
CA ILE A 64 -3.07 -1.71 -10.83
C ILE A 64 -4.44 -2.40 -10.95
N HIS A 65 -4.61 -3.35 -11.86
CA HIS A 65 -5.89 -4.05 -12.09
C HIS A 65 -6.31 -4.94 -10.93
N ASN A 66 -5.35 -5.45 -10.14
CA ASN A 66 -5.60 -6.32 -8.99
C ASN A 66 -5.41 -5.60 -7.64
N SER A 67 -5.16 -4.29 -7.67
CA SER A 67 -4.99 -3.44 -6.48
C SER A 67 -6.23 -2.59 -6.23
N THR A 68 -6.51 -2.34 -4.97
CA THR A 68 -7.69 -1.65 -4.46
C THR A 68 -7.29 -0.69 -3.33
N GLU A 69 -8.27 -0.03 -2.73
CA GLU A 69 -8.08 0.83 -1.57
C GLU A 69 -7.51 0.09 -0.35
N ILE A 70 -7.83 -1.21 -0.19
CA ILE A 70 -7.37 -2.02 0.95
C ILE A 70 -6.21 -2.97 0.61
N SER A 71 -5.84 -3.13 -0.66
CA SER A 71 -4.81 -4.10 -1.05
C SER A 71 -3.97 -3.65 -2.23
N VAL A 72 -2.67 -3.91 -2.19
CA VAL A 72 -1.77 -3.66 -3.31
C VAL A 72 -1.07 -4.94 -3.71
N VAL A 73 -1.08 -5.21 -5.02
CA VAL A 73 -0.47 -6.39 -5.61
C VAL A 73 0.81 -6.00 -6.34
N LEU A 74 1.92 -6.67 -6.03
CA LEU A 74 3.20 -6.52 -6.73
C LEU A 74 3.46 -7.77 -7.57
N ASN A 75 3.73 -7.62 -8.87
CA ASN A 75 4.12 -8.72 -9.76
C ASN A 75 5.64 -8.83 -9.87
N ASN A 76 6.17 -10.02 -10.14
CA ASN A 76 7.58 -10.25 -10.46
C ASN A 76 8.53 -9.62 -9.43
N VAL A 77 8.29 -9.88 -8.15
CA VAL A 77 9.14 -9.34 -7.08
C VAL A 77 10.58 -9.81 -7.26
N ASN A 78 11.55 -8.99 -6.89
CA ASN A 78 12.96 -9.32 -7.00
C ASN A 78 13.70 -8.90 -5.72
N LEU A 79 15.02 -9.12 -5.65
CA LEU A 79 15.81 -8.79 -4.46
C LEU A 79 15.68 -7.33 -4.01
N THR A 80 15.47 -6.40 -4.95
CA THR A 80 15.25 -4.97 -4.66
C THR A 80 13.84 -4.66 -4.15
N SER A 81 12.90 -5.60 -4.28
CA SER A 81 11.58 -5.52 -3.64
C SER A 81 11.67 -5.71 -2.13
N SER A 82 12.76 -6.27 -1.58
CA SER A 82 12.95 -6.33 -0.13
C SER A 82 13.00 -4.93 0.48
N GLY A 83 12.41 -4.75 1.65
CA GLY A 83 12.39 -3.47 2.36
C GLY A 83 11.21 -3.31 3.31
N ARG A 84 11.09 -2.12 3.87
CA ARG A 84 10.00 -1.74 4.77
C ARG A 84 8.85 -1.17 3.99
N TYR A 85 7.67 -1.76 4.15
CA TYR A 85 6.44 -1.31 3.52
C TYR A 85 5.52 -0.70 4.56
N ARG A 86 4.93 0.45 4.22
CA ARG A 86 4.03 1.20 5.12
C ARG A 86 2.75 1.52 4.38
N CYS A 87 1.62 1.29 5.04
CA CYS A 87 0.32 1.81 4.62
C CYS A 87 -0.06 3.00 5.49
N GLU A 88 -0.57 4.06 4.87
CA GLU A 88 -1.08 5.26 5.53
C GLU A 88 -2.49 5.54 5.02
N VAL A 89 -3.46 5.60 5.93
CA VAL A 89 -4.88 5.84 5.64
C VAL A 89 -5.26 7.16 6.29
N SER A 90 -5.80 8.07 5.50
CA SER A 90 -6.26 9.38 5.97
C SER A 90 -7.76 9.52 5.74
N ALA A 91 -8.46 9.99 6.76
CA ALA A 91 -9.87 10.37 6.71
C ALA A 91 -10.03 11.82 6.22
N GLU A 92 -11.24 12.16 5.82
CA GLU A 92 -11.59 13.47 5.29
C GLU A 92 -11.94 14.50 6.38
N ALA A 93 -12.20 15.73 5.97
CA ALA A 93 -12.75 16.76 6.85
C ALA A 93 -14.06 16.26 7.52
N PRO A 94 -14.31 16.62 8.80
CA PRO A 94 -13.55 17.56 9.63
C PRO A 94 -12.45 16.91 10.48
N ALA A 95 -12.38 15.58 10.53
CA ALA A 95 -11.55 14.89 11.51
C ALA A 95 -10.08 14.79 11.08
N PHE A 96 -9.82 14.69 9.77
CA PHE A 96 -8.47 14.60 9.19
C PHE A 96 -7.57 13.58 9.89
N GLN A 97 -8.15 12.50 10.43
CA GLN A 97 -7.39 11.49 11.14
C GLN A 97 -6.49 10.74 10.16
N THR A 98 -5.25 10.50 10.55
CA THR A 98 -4.31 9.67 9.78
C THR A 98 -3.81 8.54 10.66
N VAL A 99 -3.91 7.32 10.15
CA VAL A 99 -3.44 6.09 10.79
C VAL A 99 -2.49 5.38 9.85
N SER A 100 -1.42 4.81 10.40
CA SER A 100 -0.43 4.10 9.59
C SER A 100 0.18 2.95 10.36
N ASP A 101 0.57 1.92 9.62
CA ASP A 101 1.31 0.78 10.14
C ASP A 101 2.35 0.33 9.11
N HIS A 102 3.35 -0.45 9.54
CA HIS A 102 4.44 -0.90 8.68
C HIS A 102 4.90 -2.32 9.00
N ALA A 103 5.41 -3.01 7.98
CA ALA A 103 6.01 -4.33 8.10
C ALA A 103 7.12 -4.51 7.05
N ASP A 104 8.07 -5.40 7.35
CA ASP A 104 9.22 -5.66 6.49
C ASP A 104 8.97 -6.90 5.61
N MET A 105 9.32 -6.83 4.34
CA MET A 105 9.28 -7.94 3.37
C MET A 105 10.69 -8.26 2.92
N THR A 106 11.04 -9.54 2.89
CA THR A 106 12.32 -10.06 2.37
C THR A 106 12.06 -11.01 1.21
N VAL A 107 12.66 -10.73 0.05
CA VAL A 107 12.65 -11.65 -1.10
C VAL A 107 13.84 -12.60 -1.00
N VAL A 108 13.58 -13.90 -1.13
CA VAL A 108 14.55 -15.00 -1.02
C VAL A 108 14.65 -15.81 -2.31
#